data_AF-A0A942TNU7-F1
#
_entry.id   AF-A0A942TNU7-F1
#
_cell.length_a   1.000
_cell.length_b   1.000
_cell.length_c   1.000
_cell.angle_alpha   90.00
_cell.angle_beta   90.00
_cell.angle_gamma   90.00
#
_symmetry.space_group_name_H-M   'P 1'
#
loop_
_entity.id
_entity.type
_entity.pdbx_description
1 polymer ?
#
loop_
_entity_poly.entity_id
_entity_poly.type
_entity_poly.pdbx_seq_one_letter_code
_entity_poly.pdbx_strand_id
1 'polypeptide(L)'
;MKRSIIGGFLMFNGTLICLTIIILAVNYFPKVSEYRGTELWFIIFGATDIDNAQSLYLGIPFSAGIISFFLGFIVLIFEYFSKDKDKL
;
A
#
# COMPACT_ATOMS: atom_id res chain seq x y z
N MET A 1 17.09 2.88 18.41
CA MET A 1 15.73 2.28 18.48
C MET A 1 15.84 0.79 18.24
N LYS A 2 15.06 -0.05 18.96
CA LYS A 2 14.99 -1.47 18.63
C LYS A 2 14.53 -1.61 17.17
N ARG A 3 15.16 -2.47 16.38
CA ARG A 3 14.81 -2.68 14.95
C ARG A 3 13.31 -3.01 14.79
N SER A 4 12.70 -3.58 15.84
CA SER A 4 11.29 -3.93 15.92
C SER A 4 10.40 -2.70 15.81
N ILE A 5 10.81 -1.59 16.43
CA ILE A 5 10.05 -0.34 16.40
C ILE A 5 10.07 0.23 14.98
N ILE A 6 11.22 0.16 14.31
CA ILE A 6 11.36 0.66 12.93
C ILE A 6 10.55 -0.21 11.97
N GLY A 7 10.71 -1.55 12.03
CA GLY A 7 9.97 -2.48 11.19
C GLY A 7 8.46 -2.40 11.41
N GLY A 8 8.03 -2.30 12.67
CA GLY A 8 6.63 -2.12 13.03
C GLY A 8 6.06 -0.80 12.53
N PHE A 9 6.79 0.31 12.69
CA PHE A 9 6.35 1.61 12.19
C PHE A 9 6.24 1.63 10.66
N LEU A 10 7.23 1.06 9.95
CA LEU A 10 7.22 0.99 8.49
C LEU A 10 6.06 0.14 7.97
N MET A 11 5.85 -1.03 8.57
CA MET A 11 4.76 -1.93 8.22
C MET A 11 3.39 -1.29 8.46
N PHE A 12 3.19 -0.70 9.64
CA PHE A 12 1.93 -0.04 10.02
C PHE A 12 1.61 1.14 9.11
N ASN A 13 2.58 2.00 8.81
CA ASN A 13 2.38 3.13 7.90
C ASN A 13 2.09 2.66 6.47
N GLY A 14 2.81 1.65 5.98
CA GLY A 14 2.53 1.03 4.68
C GLY A 14 1.09 0.51 4.59
N THR A 15 0.62 -0.20 5.62
CA THR A 15 -0.77 -0.65 5.72
C THR A 15 -1.77 0.50 5.73
N LEU A 16 -1.52 1.55 6.53
CA LEU A 16 -2.42 2.71 6.61
C LEU A 16 -2.54 3.44 5.27
N ILE A 17 -1.44 3.62 4.55
CA ILE A 17 -1.44 4.23 3.20
C ILE A 17 -2.31 3.40 2.27
N CYS A 18 -2.07 2.09 2.18
CA CYS A 18 -2.82 1.19 1.31
C CYS A 18 -4.32 1.18 1.65
N LEU A 19 -4.68 1.03 2.93
CA LEU A 19 -6.07 1.01 3.37
C LEU A 19 -6.79 2.33 3.10
N THR A 20 -6.13 3.45 3.36
CA THR A 20 -6.69 4.79 3.10
C THR A 20 -7.00 4.97 1.62
N ILE A 21 -6.07 4.56 0.74
CA ILE A 21 -6.27 4.64 -0.71
C ILE A 21 -7.38 3.70 -1.19
N ILE A 22 -7.47 2.48 -0.65
CA ILE A 22 -8.57 1.56 -0.98
C ILE A 22 -9.91 2.15 -0.56
N ILE A 23 -10.02 2.70 0.65
CA ILE A 23 -11.25 3.35 1.14
C ILE A 23 -11.62 4.53 0.25
N LEU A 24 -10.66 5.39 -0.10
CA LEU A 24 -10.86 6.51 -1.02
C LEU A 24 -11.34 6.01 -2.39
N ALA A 25 -10.73 4.96 -2.92
CA ALA A 25 -11.12 4.38 -4.20
C ALA A 25 -12.55 3.88 -4.17
N VAL A 26 -12.95 3.11 -3.14
CA VAL A 26 -14.32 2.61 -2.99
C VAL A 26 -15.35 3.74 -2.91
N ASN A 27 -15.04 4.82 -2.19
CA ASN A 27 -15.93 6.00 -2.14
C ASN A 27 -16.01 6.76 -3.47
N TYR A 28 -15.08 6.51 -4.39
CA TYR A 28 -15.03 7.12 -5.71
C TYR A 28 -15.80 6.33 -6.78
N PHE A 29 -16.13 5.06 -6.54
CA PHE A 29 -16.89 4.19 -7.47
C PHE A 29 -18.11 4.86 -8.09
N PRO A 30 -19.04 5.49 -7.34
CA PRO A 30 -20.26 6.07 -7.93
C PRO A 30 -19.99 7.25 -8.87
N LYS A 31 -18.75 7.76 -8.92
CA LYS A 31 -18.35 8.87 -9.79
C LYS A 31 -17.74 8.40 -11.11
N VAL A 32 -17.48 7.11 -11.29
CA VAL A 32 -16.81 6.57 -12.47
C VAL A 32 -17.84 5.97 -13.42
N SER A 33 -18.00 6.58 -14.59
CA SER A 33 -18.90 6.07 -15.63
C SER A 33 -18.20 5.14 -16.63
N GLU A 34 -16.89 5.31 -16.81
CA GLU A 34 -16.08 4.53 -17.75
C GLU A 34 -14.77 4.11 -17.08
N TYR A 35 -14.43 2.82 -17.22
CA TYR A 35 -13.20 2.26 -16.68
C TYR A 35 -12.63 1.20 -17.61
N ARG A 36 -11.32 0.96 -17.50
CA ARG A 36 -10.64 -0.14 -18.17
C ARG A 36 -10.17 -1.17 -17.16
N GLY A 37 -10.44 -2.45 -17.46
CA GLY A 37 -10.04 -3.55 -16.60
C GLY A 37 -10.94 -3.64 -15.38
N THR A 38 -10.36 -3.68 -14.19
CA THR A 38 -11.10 -3.73 -12.93
C THR A 38 -11.28 -2.33 -12.36
N GLU A 39 -12.51 -1.99 -12.00
CA GLU A 39 -12.91 -0.66 -11.53
C GLU A 39 -12.04 -0.13 -10.37
N LEU A 40 -11.76 -0.95 -9.36
CA LEU A 40 -10.93 -0.56 -8.21
C LEU A 40 -9.51 -0.17 -8.63
N TRP A 41 -8.86 -1.01 -9.43
CA TRP A 41 -7.50 -0.73 -9.88
C TRP A 41 -7.44 0.44 -10.86
N PHE A 42 -8.47 0.59 -11.71
CA PHE A 42 -8.62 1.76 -12.56
C PHE A 42 -8.73 3.05 -11.75
N ILE A 43 -9.52 3.06 -10.67
CA ILE A 43 -9.66 4.24 -9.81
C ILE A 43 -8.34 4.59 -9.12
N ILE A 44 -7.57 3.58 -8.69
CA ILE A 44 -6.30 3.81 -8.00
C ILE A 44 -5.21 4.26 -8.99
N PHE A 45 -5.04 3.58 -10.11
CA PHE A 45 -3.92 3.79 -11.03
C PHE A 45 -4.23 4.71 -12.22
N GLY A 46 -5.49 4.82 -12.59
CA GLY A 46 -5.95 5.54 -13.77
C GLY A 46 -5.62 4.84 -15.07
N ALA A 47 -5.99 5.49 -16.17
CA ALA A 47 -5.52 5.17 -17.51
C ALA A 47 -5.12 6.48 -18.21
N THR A 48 -4.08 6.42 -19.04
CA THR A 48 -3.56 7.58 -19.76
C THR A 48 -4.19 7.76 -21.14
N ASP A 49 -4.90 6.75 -21.62
CA ASP A 49 -5.49 6.70 -22.96
C ASP A 49 -7.01 6.91 -22.97
N ILE A 50 -7.60 7.21 -21.81
CA ILE A 50 -9.01 7.59 -21.68
C ILE A 50 -9.07 9.11 -21.43
N ASP A 51 -9.67 9.83 -22.38
CA ASP A 51 -9.93 11.26 -22.21
C ASP A 51 -10.89 11.48 -21.03
N ASN A 52 -10.57 12.45 -20.17
CA ASN A 52 -11.31 12.74 -18.94
C ASN A 52 -11.47 11.55 -17.97
N ALA A 53 -10.46 10.68 -17.88
CA ALA A 53 -10.46 9.54 -16.97
C ALA A 53 -10.79 9.96 -15.52
N GLN A 54 -11.88 9.42 -14.99
CA GLN A 54 -12.33 9.65 -13.61
C GLN A 54 -11.60 8.69 -12.67
N SER A 55 -10.36 9.03 -12.32
CA SER A 55 -9.54 8.24 -11.39
C SER A 55 -8.80 9.15 -10.38
N LEU A 56 -8.31 8.55 -9.29
CA LEU A 56 -7.57 9.26 -8.25
C LEU A 56 -6.07 9.42 -8.58
N TYR A 57 -5.54 8.64 -9.55
CA TYR A 57 -4.11 8.63 -9.90
C TYR A 57 -3.17 8.45 -8.68
N LEU A 58 -3.61 7.68 -7.68
CA LEU A 58 -2.87 7.37 -6.45
C LEU A 58 -2.02 6.09 -6.56
N GLY A 59 -1.73 5.61 -7.78
CA GLY A 59 -0.95 4.40 -8.01
C GLY A 59 0.47 4.47 -7.44
N ILE A 60 1.13 5.63 -7.53
CA ILE A 60 2.47 5.85 -6.96
C ILE A 60 2.44 5.74 -5.43
N PRO A 61 1.62 6.51 -4.68
CA PRO A 61 1.58 6.38 -3.22
C PRO A 61 1.08 5.00 -2.78
N PHE A 62 0.19 4.34 -3.53
CA PHE A 62 -0.24 2.98 -3.23
C PHE A 62 0.92 1.98 -3.33
N SER A 63 1.71 2.07 -4.40
CA SER A 63 2.89 1.22 -4.60
C SER A 63 3.95 1.47 -3.51
N ALA A 64 4.17 2.73 -3.14
CA ALA A 64 5.06 3.09 -2.03
C ALA A 64 4.58 2.52 -0.68
N GLY A 65 3.27 2.50 -0.43
CA GLY A 65 2.66 1.86 0.73
C GLY A 65 2.94 0.35 0.78
N ILE A 66 2.77 -0.34 -0.35
CA ILE A 66 3.09 -1.77 -0.48
C ILE A 66 4.57 -2.04 -0.19
N ILE A 67 5.48 -1.27 -0.80
CA ILE A 67 6.92 -1.42 -0.59
C ILE A 67 7.28 -1.22 0.89
N SER A 68 6.71 -0.17 1.52
CA SER A 68 6.91 0.11 2.95
C SER A 68 6.39 -1.01 3.84
N PHE A 69 5.26 -1.62 3.48
CA PHE A 69 4.73 -2.78 4.19
C PHE A 69 5.72 -3.95 4.17
N PHE A 70 6.20 -4.34 2.99
CA PHE A 70 7.10 -5.48 2.83
C PHE A 70 8.47 -5.23 3.46
N LEU A 71 9.04 -4.03 3.32
CA LEU A 71 10.30 -3.68 3.98
C LEU A 71 10.18 -3.79 5.52
N GLY A 72 9.05 -3.35 6.08
CA GLY A 72 8.81 -3.40 7.52
C GLY A 72 8.66 -4.84 8.01
N PHE A 73 7.91 -5.63 7.25
CA PHE A 73 7.72 -7.06 7.49
C PHE A 73 9.05 -7.83 7.45
N ILE A 74 9.91 -7.56 6.46
CA ILE A 74 11.24 -8.17 6.35
C ILE A 74 12.08 -7.86 7.60
N VAL A 75 12.12 -6.60 8.04
CA VAL A 75 12.87 -6.20 9.25
C VAL A 75 12.38 -6.96 10.48
N LEU A 76 11.06 -7.09 10.65
CA LEU A 76 10.46 -7.82 11.77
C LEU A 76 10.79 -9.32 11.73
N ILE A 77 10.73 -9.95 10.56
CA ILE A 77 11.11 -11.36 10.37
C ILE A 77 12.57 -11.59 10.77
N PHE A 78 13.48 -10.76 10.26
CA PHE A 78 14.90 -10.91 10.56
C PHE A 78 15.16 -10.78 12.06
N GLU A 79 14.53 -9.81 12.73
CA GLU A 79 14.69 -9.68 14.17
C GLU A 79 14.10 -10.85 14.95
N TYR A 80 12.95 -11.38 14.51
CA TYR A 80 12.34 -12.55 15.14
C TYR A 80 13.30 -13.75 15.13
N PHE A 81 13.88 -14.07 13.98
CA PHE A 81 14.81 -15.21 13.85
C PHE A 81 16.20 -14.95 14.44
N SER A 82 16.70 -13.70 14.43
CA SER A 82 17.98 -13.37 15.08
C SER A 82 17.89 -13.46 16.60
N LYS A 83 16.78 -13.05 17.19
CA LYS A 83 16.59 -13.06 18.65
C LYS A 83 16.54 -14.47 19.25
N ASP A 84 16.22 -15.46 18.44
CA ASP A 84 16.19 -16.87 18.83
C ASP A 84 17.60 -17.48 18.91
N LYS A 85 18.54 -16.99 18.10
CA LYS A 85 19.94 -17.44 18.10
C LYS A 85 20.72 -16.99 19.33
N ASP A 86 20.35 -15.85 19.93
CA ASP A 86 21.03 -15.32 21.12
C ASP A 86 20.58 -15.98 22.44
N LYS A 87 19.61 -16.92 22.39
CA LYS A 87 19.09 -17.64 23.56
C LYS A 87 19.59 -19.08 23.71
N LEU A 88 20.38 -19.57 22.75
CA LEU A 88 21.03 -20.89 22.73
C LEU A 88 22.50 -20.75 23.14
#